data_AF-A0A9W7LCX5-F1
#
_entry.id   AF-A0A9W7LCX5-F1
#
_cell.length_a   1.000
_cell.length_b   1.000
_cell.length_c   1.000
_cell.angle_alpha   90.00
_cell.angle_beta   90.00
_cell.angle_gamma   90.00
#
_symmetry.space_group_name_H-M   'P 1'
#
loop_
_entity.id
_entity.type
_entity.pdbx_description
1 polymer ?
#
loop_
_entity_poly.entity_id
_entity_poly.type
_entity_poly.pdbx_seq_one_letter_code
_entity_poly.pdbx_strand_id
1 'polypeptide(L)'
;MTTPIADISKQILAMQDDLASALEAERVAKADLDEASHNFATQKKDVWEATGHYIRAQKRKLALSVTLRERQVETTRVAERTEEVLRENGDLQRKLEGLGGEEEVDASLFVRHLLGLRRVLKSYQKEYDVVLARSSLAKSEAAVSEEALGRASSKLDAALSESSRILGFITREKVKTDRLEVQAEALGKGIAAATTRRKAAHERVQDAETRLSELEHQLEWGVEGWSDRL
;
A
#
# COMPACT_ATOMS: atom_id res chain seq x y z
N MET A 1 -42.19 -2.73 43.60
CA MET A 1 -41.18 -3.79 43.39
C MET A 1 -41.22 -4.15 41.91
N THR A 2 -40.23 -3.73 41.12
CA THR A 2 -40.12 -4.16 39.72
C THR A 2 -39.89 -5.66 39.68
N THR A 3 -40.66 -6.37 38.84
CA THR A 3 -40.51 -7.82 38.68
C THR A 3 -39.13 -8.10 38.07
N PRO A 4 -38.36 -9.10 38.57
CA PRO A 4 -37.02 -9.45 38.07
C PRO A 4 -36.94 -9.66 36.54
N ILE A 5 -38.07 -9.98 35.91
CA ILE A 5 -38.21 -10.17 34.47
C ILE A 5 -38.05 -8.85 33.70
N ALA A 6 -38.58 -7.73 34.23
CA ALA A 6 -38.52 -6.43 33.54
C ALA A 6 -37.08 -5.89 33.46
N ASP A 7 -36.26 -6.14 34.48
CA ASP A 7 -34.86 -5.74 34.51
C ASP A 7 -33.99 -6.62 33.59
N ILE A 8 -34.29 -7.92 33.51
CA ILE A 8 -33.67 -8.84 32.55
C ILE A 8 -34.02 -8.43 31.11
N SER A 9 -35.29 -8.11 30.83
CA SER A 9 -35.71 -7.63 29.51
C SER A 9 -34.99 -6.36 29.07
N LYS A 10 -34.75 -5.40 29.98
CA LYS A 10 -33.97 -4.20 29.69
C LYS A 10 -32.51 -4.51 29.36
N GLN A 11 -31.88 -5.42 30.11
CA GLN A 11 -30.50 -5.85 29.85
C GLN A 11 -30.35 -6.53 28.48
N ILE A 12 -31.33 -7.33 28.09
CA ILE A 12 -31.32 -7.99 26.77
C ILE A 12 -31.43 -6.98 25.64
N LEU A 13 -32.35 -6.01 25.75
CA LEU A 13 -32.50 -4.96 24.75
C LEU A 13 -31.20 -4.16 24.59
N ALA A 14 -30.58 -3.75 25.70
CA ALA A 14 -29.31 -3.05 25.67
C ALA A 14 -28.20 -3.87 25.00
N MET A 15 -28.11 -5.17 25.30
CA MET A 15 -27.13 -6.04 24.66
C MET A 15 -27.41 -6.32 23.18
N GLN A 16 -28.69 -6.36 22.78
CA GLN A 16 -29.07 -6.47 21.36
C GLN A 16 -28.63 -5.22 20.59
N ASP A 17 -28.83 -4.04 21.17
CA ASP A 17 -28.37 -2.78 20.58
C ASP A 17 -26.83 -2.70 20.50
N ASP A 18 -26.13 -3.16 21.55
CA ASP A 18 -24.67 -3.23 21.57
C ASP A 18 -24.13 -4.21 20.53
N LEU A 19 -24.75 -5.39 20.38
CA LEU A 19 -24.39 -6.40 19.39
C LEU A 19 -24.65 -5.90 17.97
N ALA A 20 -25.81 -5.28 17.72
CA ALA A 20 -26.14 -4.69 16.43
C ALA A 20 -25.14 -3.59 16.05
N SER A 21 -24.77 -2.75 17.01
CA SER A 21 -23.77 -1.69 16.81
C SER A 21 -22.38 -2.26 16.51
N ALA A 22 -21.97 -3.32 17.21
CA ALA A 22 -20.69 -3.97 16.99
C ALA A 22 -20.62 -4.70 15.62
N LEU A 23 -21.71 -5.37 15.22
CA LEU A 23 -21.80 -6.02 13.91
C LEU A 23 -21.77 -5.00 12.76
N GLU A 24 -22.44 -3.85 12.91
CA GLU A 24 -22.37 -2.79 11.91
C GLU A 24 -20.95 -2.18 11.83
N ALA A 25 -20.28 -1.99 12.98
CA ALA A 25 -18.89 -1.53 13.00
C ALA A 25 -17.95 -2.53 12.30
N GLU A 26 -18.13 -3.84 12.49
CA GLU A 26 -17.39 -4.88 11.77
C GLU A 26 -17.67 -4.84 10.26
N ARG A 27 -18.92 -4.66 9.87
CA ARG A 27 -19.33 -4.57 8.46
C ARG A 27 -18.68 -3.37 7.76
N VAL A 28 -18.71 -2.20 8.39
CA VAL A 28 -18.08 -0.98 7.86
C VAL A 28 -16.57 -1.18 7.76
N ALA A 29 -15.92 -1.65 8.82
CA ALA A 29 -14.48 -1.88 8.80
C ALA A 29 -14.04 -2.91 7.75
N LYS A 30 -14.88 -3.91 7.47
CA LYS A 30 -14.62 -4.86 6.39
C LYS A 30 -14.71 -4.21 5.00
N ALA A 31 -15.68 -3.32 4.79
CA ALA A 31 -15.73 -2.54 3.55
C ALA A 31 -14.50 -1.64 3.39
N ASP A 32 -14.06 -0.99 4.47
CA ASP A 32 -12.82 -0.19 4.49
C ASP A 32 -11.60 -1.06 4.17
N LEU A 33 -11.55 -2.30 4.67
CA LEU A 33 -10.48 -3.25 4.38
C LEU A 33 -10.47 -3.68 2.90
N ASP A 34 -11.64 -3.89 2.31
CA ASP A 34 -11.76 -4.23 0.88
C ASP A 34 -11.28 -3.06 0.01
N GLU A 35 -11.63 -1.82 0.35
CA GLU A 35 -11.11 -0.62 -0.31
C GLU A 35 -9.60 -0.47 -0.12
N ALA A 36 -9.09 -0.63 1.10
CA ALA A 36 -7.66 -0.59 1.39
C ALA A 36 -6.89 -1.67 0.61
N SER A 37 -7.46 -2.87 0.48
CA SER A 37 -6.90 -3.97 -0.30
C SER A 37 -6.85 -3.65 -1.80
N HIS A 38 -7.90 -3.02 -2.32
CA HIS A 38 -7.92 -2.53 -3.71
C HIS A 38 -6.85 -1.46 -3.95
N ASN A 39 -6.74 -0.49 -3.03
CA ASN A 39 -5.72 0.56 -3.08
C ASN A 39 -4.31 -0.02 -3.01
N PHE A 40 -4.07 -1.01 -2.13
CA PHE A 40 -2.79 -1.72 -2.03
C PHE A 40 -2.44 -2.44 -3.33
N ALA A 41 -3.39 -3.12 -3.97
CA ALA A 41 -3.17 -3.80 -5.25
C ALA A 41 -2.79 -2.80 -6.37
N THR A 42 -3.47 -1.66 -6.42
CA THR A 42 -3.16 -0.58 -7.38
C THR A 42 -1.75 -0.02 -7.14
N GLN A 43 -1.39 0.29 -5.90
CA GLN A 43 -0.07 0.81 -5.58
C GLN A 43 1.05 -0.19 -5.84
N LYS A 44 0.79 -1.49 -5.65
CA LYS A 44 1.75 -2.55 -6.01
C LYS A 44 2.05 -2.53 -7.52
N LYS A 45 1.03 -2.29 -8.35
CA LYS A 45 1.20 -2.11 -9.79
C LYS A 45 2.04 -0.86 -10.10
N ASP A 46 1.75 0.27 -9.44
CA ASP A 46 2.52 1.51 -9.63
C ASP A 46 4.01 1.32 -9.30
N VAL A 47 4.32 0.63 -8.20
CA VAL A 47 5.71 0.30 -7.83
C VAL A 47 6.37 -0.58 -8.89
N TRP A 48 5.65 -1.57 -9.42
CA TRP A 48 6.17 -2.44 -10.47
C TRP A 48 6.50 -1.67 -11.75
N GLU A 49 5.60 -0.79 -12.19
CA GLU A 49 5.81 0.07 -13.35
C GLU A 49 6.99 1.03 -13.13
N ALA A 50 7.02 1.70 -11.96
CA ALA A 50 8.11 2.61 -11.58
C ALA A 50 9.46 1.90 -11.54
N THR A 51 9.51 0.67 -11.03
CA THR A 51 10.72 -0.17 -11.02
C THR A 51 11.20 -0.46 -12.44
N GLY A 52 10.27 -0.78 -13.35
CA GLY A 52 10.58 -0.98 -14.76
C GLY A 52 11.16 0.29 -15.41
N HIS A 53 10.60 1.46 -15.12
CA HIS A 53 11.12 2.74 -15.61
C HIS A 53 12.51 3.05 -15.06
N TYR A 54 12.72 2.85 -13.75
CA TYR A 54 14.00 3.03 -13.09
C TYR A 54 15.10 2.15 -13.71
N ILE A 55 14.84 0.85 -13.88
CA ILE A 55 15.81 -0.07 -14.49
C ILE A 55 16.16 0.36 -15.92
N ARG A 56 15.17 0.76 -16.74
CA ARG A 56 15.41 1.25 -18.09
C ARG A 56 16.25 2.54 -18.10
N ALA A 57 15.96 3.47 -17.22
CA ALA A 57 16.69 4.73 -17.11
C ALA A 57 18.15 4.50 -16.65
N GLN A 58 18.38 3.65 -15.65
CA GLN A 58 19.73 3.30 -15.21
C GLN A 58 20.53 2.58 -16.30
N LYS A 59 19.91 1.66 -17.05
CA LYS A 59 20.57 1.01 -18.20
C LYS A 59 20.99 2.03 -19.27
N ARG A 60 20.11 2.99 -19.61
CA ARG A 60 20.44 4.07 -20.56
C ARG A 60 21.57 4.97 -20.05
N LYS A 61 21.52 5.37 -18.78
CA LYS A 61 22.56 6.16 -18.12
C LYS A 61 23.91 5.44 -18.18
N LEU A 62 23.94 4.14 -17.86
CA LEU A 62 25.16 3.33 -17.93
C LEU A 62 25.69 3.26 -19.37
N ALA A 63 24.85 2.89 -20.34
CA ALA A 63 25.24 2.79 -21.74
C ALA A 63 25.83 4.11 -22.27
N LEU A 64 25.18 5.24 -22.00
CA LEU A 64 25.67 6.56 -22.42
C LEU A 64 26.92 7.00 -21.67
N SER A 65 27.13 6.56 -20.42
CA SER A 65 28.38 6.82 -19.70
C SER A 65 29.57 6.10 -20.31
N VAL A 66 29.37 4.86 -20.80
CA VAL A 66 30.38 4.08 -21.51
C VAL A 66 30.69 4.76 -22.86
N THR A 67 29.66 5.06 -23.66
CA THR A 67 29.85 5.74 -24.95
C THR A 67 30.50 7.12 -24.80
N LEU A 68 30.16 7.88 -23.75
CA LEU A 68 30.79 9.17 -23.48
C LEU A 68 32.30 9.00 -23.21
N ARG A 69 32.67 7.96 -22.45
CA ARG A 69 34.07 7.69 -22.12
C ARG A 69 34.86 7.21 -23.34
N GLU A 70 34.27 6.35 -24.17
CA GLU A 70 34.84 5.94 -25.45
C GLU A 70 35.07 7.15 -26.36
N ARG A 71 34.08 8.03 -26.48
CA ARG A 71 34.20 9.26 -27.27
C ARG A 71 35.24 10.22 -26.71
N GLN A 72 35.35 10.35 -25.39
CA GLN A 72 36.38 11.15 -24.75
C GLN A 72 37.78 10.66 -25.11
N VAL A 73 38.02 9.34 -25.02
CA VAL A 73 39.30 8.73 -25.39
C VAL A 73 39.60 8.96 -26.87
N GLU A 74 38.62 8.78 -27.74
CA GLU A 74 38.79 8.99 -29.18
C GLU A 74 39.09 10.45 -29.52
N THR A 75 38.39 11.41 -28.89
CA THR A 75 38.67 12.85 -29.07
C THR A 75 40.09 13.21 -28.64
N THR A 76 40.56 12.66 -27.51
CA THR A 76 41.92 12.90 -27.03
C THR A 76 42.95 12.29 -27.98
N ARG A 77 42.73 11.06 -28.45
CA ARG A 77 43.62 10.38 -29.39
C ARG A 77 43.75 11.13 -30.73
N VAL A 78 42.63 11.63 -31.26
CA VAL A 78 42.63 12.43 -32.49
C VAL A 78 43.35 13.77 -32.27
N ALA A 79 43.16 14.41 -31.10
CA ALA A 79 43.87 15.64 -30.76
C ALA A 79 45.39 15.42 -30.69
N GLU A 80 45.84 14.39 -29.95
CA GLU A 80 47.26 14.02 -29.84
C GLU A 80 47.88 13.71 -31.21
N ARG A 81 47.20 12.92 -32.04
CA ARG A 81 47.69 12.61 -33.40
C ARG A 81 47.74 13.86 -34.28
N THR A 82 46.80 14.78 -34.10
CA THR A 82 46.81 16.06 -34.83
C THR A 82 48.00 16.91 -34.42
N GLU A 83 48.31 17.01 -33.11
CA GLU A 83 49.50 17.72 -32.62
C GLU A 83 50.80 17.09 -33.12
N GLU A 84 50.87 15.75 -33.18
CA GLU A 84 52.02 15.03 -33.73
C GLU A 84 52.24 15.35 -35.21
N VAL A 85 51.19 15.27 -36.04
CA VAL A 85 51.25 15.63 -37.48
C VAL A 85 51.64 17.09 -37.69
N LEU A 86 51.16 18.00 -36.83
CA LEU A 86 51.57 19.41 -36.88
C LEU A 86 53.05 19.58 -36.57
N ARG A 87 53.58 18.85 -35.58
CA ARG A 87 55.00 18.88 -35.21
C ARG A 87 55.88 18.31 -36.32
N GLU A 88 55.52 17.13 -36.87
CA GLU A 88 56.22 16.51 -37.99
C GLU A 88 56.29 17.42 -39.22
N ASN A 89 55.17 18.06 -39.58
CA ASN A 89 55.16 19.00 -40.70
C ASN A 89 56.01 20.25 -40.43
N GLY A 90 55.99 20.79 -39.21
CA GLY A 90 56.85 21.91 -38.84
C GLY A 90 58.35 21.56 -38.89
N ASP A 91 58.70 20.33 -38.54
CA ASP A 91 60.07 19.82 -38.65
C ASP A 91 60.50 19.62 -40.10
N LEU A 92 59.61 19.09 -40.94
CA LEU A 92 59.85 18.94 -42.39
C LEU A 92 60.03 20.30 -43.07
N GLN A 93 59.19 21.27 -42.73
CA GLN A 93 59.29 22.62 -43.29
C GLN A 93 60.61 23.30 -42.92
N ARG A 94 61.05 23.20 -41.65
CA ARG A 94 62.37 23.71 -41.21
C ARG A 94 63.55 23.02 -41.92
N LYS A 95 63.44 21.72 -42.19
CA LYS A 95 64.47 20.97 -42.94
C LYS A 95 64.55 21.40 -44.40
N LEU A 96 63.41 21.67 -45.04
CA LEU A 96 63.33 22.18 -46.41
C LEU A 96 63.92 23.60 -46.52
N GLU A 97 63.57 24.49 -45.59
CA GLU A 97 64.11 25.86 -45.52
C GLU A 97 65.64 25.87 -45.30
N GLY A 98 66.18 24.94 -44.51
CA GLY A 98 67.61 24.81 -44.24
C GLY A 98 68.46 24.21 -45.37
N LEU A 99 67.83 23.55 -46.36
CA LEU A 99 68.52 22.90 -47.48
C LEU A 99 68.71 23.82 -48.71
N GLY A 100 68.27 25.08 -48.63
CA GLY A 100 68.50 26.08 -49.70
C GLY A 100 67.84 25.71 -51.04
N GLY A 101 66.85 24.81 -51.04
CA GLY A 101 66.18 24.35 -52.24
C GLY A 101 65.09 25.31 -52.70
N GLU A 102 65.13 25.69 -53.96
CA GLU A 102 64.11 26.42 -54.72
C GLU A 102 62.77 25.65 -54.89
N GLU A 103 62.56 24.56 -54.13
CA GLU A 103 61.26 23.91 -54.05
C GLU A 103 60.35 24.76 -53.18
N GLU A 104 59.59 25.62 -53.84
CA GLU A 104 58.42 26.31 -53.31
C GLU A 104 57.48 25.24 -52.71
N VAL A 105 57.67 24.94 -51.41
CA VAL A 105 56.76 24.09 -50.66
C VAL A 105 55.39 24.69 -50.86
N ASP A 106 54.51 24.00 -51.59
CA ASP A 106 53.21 24.52 -51.99
C ASP A 106 52.41 24.82 -50.72
N ALA A 107 52.51 26.07 -50.26
CA ALA A 107 51.88 26.55 -49.04
C ALA A 107 50.36 26.33 -49.10
N SER A 108 49.80 26.24 -50.31
CA SER A 108 48.40 25.91 -50.54
C SER A 108 48.05 24.49 -50.11
N LEU A 109 48.96 23.52 -50.28
CA LEU A 109 48.82 22.12 -49.90
C LEU A 109 48.89 21.95 -48.37
N PHE A 110 49.85 22.63 -47.74
CA PHE A 110 49.99 22.68 -46.28
C PHE A 110 48.75 23.31 -45.61
N VAL A 111 48.30 24.47 -46.08
CA VAL A 111 47.08 25.13 -45.58
C VAL A 111 45.84 24.26 -45.79
N ARG A 112 45.73 23.55 -46.93
CA ARG A 112 44.63 22.58 -47.17
C ARG A 112 44.64 21.45 -46.14
N HIS A 113 45.81 20.93 -45.80
CA HIS A 113 45.97 19.86 -44.82
C HIS A 113 45.56 20.32 -43.40
N LEU A 114 46.01 21.51 -42.98
CA LEU A 114 45.62 22.12 -41.70
C LEU A 114 44.10 22.36 -41.61
N LEU A 115 43.50 22.87 -42.69
CA LEU A 115 42.05 23.06 -42.76
C LEU A 115 41.29 21.73 -42.72
N GLY A 116 41.85 20.66 -43.30
CA GLY A 116 41.33 19.30 -43.22
C GLY A 116 41.32 18.79 -41.77
N LEU A 117 42.47 18.84 -41.09
CA LEU A 117 42.60 18.45 -39.68
C LEU A 117 41.65 19.25 -38.78
N ARG A 118 41.53 20.56 -38.99
CA ARG A 118 40.59 21.42 -38.24
C ARG A 118 39.13 21.00 -38.45
N ARG A 119 38.74 20.57 -39.66
CA ARG A 119 37.37 20.07 -39.91
C ARG A 119 37.13 18.75 -39.19
N VAL A 120 38.09 17.84 -39.21
CA VAL A 120 38.01 16.55 -38.52
C VAL A 120 37.84 16.79 -37.01
N LEU A 121 38.72 17.58 -36.39
CA LEU A 121 38.62 17.92 -34.96
C LEU A 121 37.26 18.54 -34.59
N LYS A 122 36.75 19.48 -35.40
CA LYS A 122 35.42 20.06 -35.17
C LYS A 122 34.29 19.02 -35.27
N SER A 123 34.41 18.04 -36.16
CA SER A 123 33.42 16.97 -36.29
C SER A 123 33.40 16.09 -35.03
N TYR A 124 34.57 15.66 -34.58
CA TYR A 124 34.71 14.86 -33.35
C TYR A 124 34.22 15.60 -32.11
N GLN A 125 34.55 16.90 -31.98
CA GLN A 125 34.05 17.74 -30.89
C GLN A 125 32.52 17.81 -30.90
N LYS A 126 31.91 18.03 -32.06
CA LYS A 126 30.44 18.09 -32.19
C LYS A 126 29.78 16.77 -31.79
N GLU A 127 30.35 15.64 -32.20
CA GLU A 127 29.86 14.32 -31.80
C GLU A 127 29.98 14.09 -30.29
N TYR A 128 31.11 14.49 -29.70
CA TYR A 128 31.31 14.44 -28.26
C TYR A 128 30.28 15.29 -27.49
N ASP A 129 30.05 16.53 -27.92
CA ASP A 129 29.09 17.44 -27.29
C ASP A 129 27.65 16.86 -27.33
N VAL A 130 27.27 16.21 -28.44
CA VAL A 130 25.97 15.53 -28.56
C VAL A 130 25.86 14.36 -27.59
N VAL A 131 26.90 13.54 -27.46
CA VAL A 131 26.91 12.40 -26.53
C VAL A 131 26.91 12.89 -25.09
N LEU A 132 27.62 13.98 -24.79
CA LEU A 132 27.62 14.62 -23.48
C LEU A 132 26.23 15.11 -23.08
N ALA A 133 25.53 15.81 -23.99
CA ALA A 133 24.17 16.28 -23.76
C ALA A 133 23.17 15.12 -23.54
N ARG A 134 23.30 14.03 -24.32
CA ARG A 134 22.48 12.82 -24.12
C ARG A 134 22.79 12.15 -22.78
N SER A 135 24.06 12.09 -22.38
CA SER A 135 24.48 11.56 -21.09
C SER A 135 23.90 12.36 -19.92
N SER A 136 23.92 13.70 -20.00
CA SER A 136 23.29 14.55 -18.97
C SER A 136 21.78 14.35 -18.90
N LEU A 137 21.10 14.24 -20.05
CA LEU A 137 19.66 13.97 -20.09
C LEU A 137 19.34 12.61 -19.44
N ALA A 138 20.10 11.56 -19.77
CA ALA A 138 19.91 10.25 -19.16
C ALA A 138 20.18 10.22 -17.66
N LYS A 139 21.11 11.05 -17.16
CA LYS A 139 21.31 11.24 -15.71
C LYS A 139 20.08 11.87 -15.05
N SER A 140 19.49 12.90 -15.67
CA SER A 140 18.24 13.50 -15.15
C SER A 140 17.05 12.55 -15.22
N GLU A 141 16.89 11.79 -16.31
CA GLU A 141 15.83 10.78 -16.42
C GLU A 141 15.96 9.70 -15.33
N ALA A 142 17.20 9.26 -15.05
CA ALA A 142 17.47 8.31 -13.99
C ALA A 142 17.09 8.88 -12.60
N ALA A 143 17.44 10.13 -12.31
CA ALA A 143 17.07 10.78 -11.05
C ALA A 143 15.54 10.90 -10.91
N VAL A 144 14.84 11.35 -11.95
CA VAL A 144 13.37 11.44 -11.95
C VAL A 144 12.73 10.07 -11.75
N SER A 145 13.27 9.02 -12.38
CA SER A 145 12.76 7.66 -12.21
C SER A 145 12.99 7.09 -10.80
N GLU A 146 14.08 7.49 -10.15
CA GLU A 146 14.40 7.13 -8.77
C GLU A 146 13.44 7.80 -7.79
N GLU A 147 13.17 9.10 -7.96
CA GLU A 147 12.17 9.82 -7.18
C GLU A 147 10.75 9.27 -7.40
N ALA A 148 10.41 8.87 -8.63
CA ALA A 148 9.12 8.25 -8.92
C ALA A 148 8.98 6.89 -8.21
N LEU A 149 10.02 6.07 -8.21
CA LEU A 149 10.05 4.81 -7.47
C LEU A 149 9.95 5.03 -5.96
N GLY A 150 10.68 6.00 -5.41
CA GLY A 150 10.59 6.36 -4.00
C GLY A 150 9.19 6.81 -3.58
N ARG A 151 8.54 7.64 -4.39
CA ARG A 151 7.14 8.05 -4.16
C ARG A 151 6.15 6.89 -4.26
N ALA A 152 6.32 6.00 -5.25
CA ALA A 152 5.47 4.82 -5.38
C ALA A 152 5.63 3.87 -4.19
N SER A 153 6.87 3.64 -3.74
CA SER A 153 7.17 2.81 -2.57
C SER A 153 6.56 3.40 -1.30
N SER A 154 6.73 4.70 -1.07
CA SER A 154 6.16 5.38 0.11
C SER A 154 4.62 5.29 0.14
N LYS A 155 3.96 5.37 -1.02
CA LYS A 155 2.50 5.14 -1.10
C LYS A 155 2.13 3.71 -0.72
N LEU A 156 2.85 2.72 -1.26
CA LEU A 156 2.64 1.30 -0.96
C LEU A 156 2.78 1.01 0.55
N ASP A 157 3.81 1.59 1.18
CA ASP A 157 4.03 1.46 2.62
C ASP A 157 2.88 2.08 3.43
N ALA A 158 2.35 3.23 2.98
CA ALA A 158 1.19 3.86 3.61
C ALA A 158 -0.07 3.00 3.50
N ALA A 159 -0.36 2.40 2.34
CA ALA A 159 -1.52 1.50 2.23
C ALA A 159 -1.36 0.19 3.02
N LEU A 160 -0.14 -0.32 3.12
CA LEU A 160 0.15 -1.49 3.97
C LEU A 160 -0.10 -1.16 5.45
N SER A 161 0.34 0.03 5.90
CA SER A 161 0.11 0.51 7.26
C SER A 161 -1.38 0.68 7.55
N GLU A 162 -2.14 1.26 6.62
CA GLU A 162 -3.58 1.45 6.77
C GLU A 162 -4.33 0.11 6.80
N SER A 163 -4.02 -0.80 5.89
CA SER A 163 -4.59 -2.16 5.89
C SER A 163 -4.33 -2.88 7.22
N SER A 164 -3.13 -2.74 7.77
CA SER A 164 -2.77 -3.32 9.06
C SER A 164 -3.56 -2.70 10.22
N ARG A 165 -3.79 -1.38 10.17
CA ARG A 165 -4.60 -0.65 11.16
C ARG A 165 -6.05 -1.14 11.16
N ILE A 166 -6.65 -1.27 9.98
CA ILE A 166 -8.03 -1.73 9.79
C ILE A 166 -8.17 -3.19 10.26
N LEU A 167 -7.25 -4.07 9.86
CA LEU A 167 -7.22 -5.46 10.34
C LEU A 167 -7.14 -5.55 11.87
N GLY A 168 -6.31 -4.71 12.48
CA GLY A 168 -6.23 -4.63 13.94
C GLY A 168 -7.53 -4.17 14.59
N PHE A 169 -8.28 -3.27 13.95
CA PHE A 169 -9.61 -2.86 14.40
C PHE A 169 -10.63 -4.00 14.28
N ILE A 170 -10.73 -4.64 13.11
CA ILE A 170 -11.63 -5.77 12.87
C ILE A 170 -11.38 -6.88 13.89
N THR A 171 -10.11 -7.21 14.17
CA THR A 171 -9.77 -8.26 15.14
C THR A 171 -10.28 -7.93 16.54
N ARG A 172 -10.22 -6.66 16.96
CA ARG A 172 -10.73 -6.23 18.27
C ARG A 172 -12.25 -6.23 18.32
N GLU A 173 -12.91 -5.72 17.29
CA GLU A 173 -14.38 -5.73 17.22
C GLU A 173 -14.92 -7.16 17.16
N LYS A 174 -14.24 -8.08 16.46
CA LYS A 174 -14.60 -9.49 16.46
C LYS A 174 -14.56 -10.14 17.84
N VAL A 175 -13.53 -9.83 18.64
CA VAL A 175 -13.48 -10.30 20.04
C VAL A 175 -14.62 -9.71 20.88
N LYS A 176 -15.07 -8.50 20.57
CA LYS A 176 -16.20 -7.85 21.25
C LYS A 176 -17.53 -8.49 20.84
N THR A 177 -17.75 -8.74 19.55
CA THR A 177 -18.94 -9.44 19.05
C THR A 177 -19.02 -10.85 19.63
N ASP A 178 -17.94 -11.64 19.58
CA ASP A 178 -17.87 -12.98 20.17
C ASP A 178 -18.28 -12.97 21.67
N ARG A 179 -17.82 -11.97 22.43
CA ARG A 179 -18.19 -11.82 23.85
C ARG A 179 -19.67 -11.50 24.04
N LEU A 180 -20.22 -10.60 23.23
CA LEU A 180 -21.64 -10.23 23.30
C LEU A 180 -22.55 -11.40 22.93
N GLU A 181 -22.15 -12.21 21.94
CA GLU A 181 -22.87 -13.43 21.55
C GLU A 181 -22.93 -14.44 22.70
N VAL A 182 -21.79 -14.72 23.36
CA VAL A 182 -21.74 -15.62 24.52
C VAL A 182 -22.61 -15.11 25.67
N GLN A 183 -22.60 -13.80 25.94
CA GLN A 183 -23.46 -13.21 26.95
C GLN A 183 -24.95 -13.33 26.57
N ALA A 184 -25.28 -13.11 25.30
CA ALA A 184 -26.66 -13.20 24.82
C ALA A 184 -27.21 -14.62 24.95
N GLU A 185 -26.41 -15.65 24.63
CA GLU A 185 -26.77 -17.05 24.86
C GLU A 185 -27.02 -17.37 26.34
N ALA A 186 -26.15 -16.87 27.23
CA ALA A 186 -26.27 -17.08 28.66
C ALA A 186 -27.57 -16.46 29.22
N LEU A 187 -27.89 -15.23 28.80
CA LEU A 187 -29.16 -14.59 29.15
C LEU A 187 -30.36 -15.36 28.59
N GLY A 188 -30.30 -15.80 27.33
CA GLY A 188 -31.35 -16.61 26.71
C GLY A 188 -31.66 -17.88 27.51
N LYS A 189 -30.63 -18.61 27.94
CA LYS A 189 -30.77 -19.77 28.85
C LYS A 189 -31.37 -19.38 30.20
N GLY A 190 -30.96 -18.25 30.76
CA GLY A 190 -31.50 -17.69 32.00
C GLY A 190 -33.00 -17.38 31.94
N ILE A 191 -33.46 -16.76 30.85
CA ILE A 191 -34.88 -16.49 30.60
C ILE A 191 -35.67 -17.79 30.46
N ALA A 192 -35.16 -18.76 29.70
CA ALA A 192 -35.83 -20.04 29.51
C ALA A 192 -36.02 -20.77 30.87
N ALA A 193 -35.01 -20.74 31.74
CA ALA A 193 -35.12 -21.27 33.09
C ALA A 193 -36.14 -20.48 33.95
N ALA A 194 -36.12 -19.15 33.88
CA ALA A 194 -37.05 -18.30 34.64
C ALA A 194 -38.51 -18.47 34.19
N THR A 195 -38.75 -18.59 32.88
CA THR A 195 -40.09 -18.83 32.32
C THR A 195 -40.61 -20.22 32.70
N THR A 196 -39.74 -21.24 32.69
CA THR A 196 -40.10 -22.59 33.17
C THR A 196 -40.48 -22.58 34.65
N ARG A 197 -39.69 -21.92 35.50
CA ARG A 197 -40.00 -21.76 36.93
C ARG A 197 -41.32 -21.00 37.14
N ARG A 198 -41.58 -19.96 36.36
CA ARG A 198 -42.83 -19.19 36.42
C ARG A 198 -44.04 -20.04 36.03
N LYS A 199 -43.95 -20.85 34.98
CA LYS A 199 -45.01 -21.79 34.57
C LYS A 199 -45.33 -22.79 35.69
N ALA A 200 -44.29 -23.44 36.23
CA ALA A 200 -44.46 -24.37 37.34
C ALA A 200 -45.04 -23.72 38.61
N ALA A 201 -44.67 -22.47 38.90
CA ALA A 201 -45.27 -21.72 40.01
C ALA A 201 -46.75 -21.40 39.76
N HIS A 202 -47.11 -21.05 38.52
CA HIS A 202 -48.50 -20.78 38.15
C HIS A 202 -49.38 -22.04 38.27
N GLU A 203 -48.88 -23.18 37.80
CA GLU A 203 -49.54 -24.49 37.95
C GLU A 203 -49.79 -24.82 39.43
N ARG A 204 -48.78 -24.63 40.31
CA ARG A 204 -48.96 -24.83 41.76
C ARG A 204 -50.00 -23.92 42.39
N VAL A 205 -50.11 -22.68 41.92
CA VAL A 205 -51.13 -21.74 42.40
C VAL A 205 -52.52 -22.22 41.96
N GLN A 206 -52.68 -22.63 40.70
CA GLN A 206 -53.93 -23.20 40.20
C GLN A 206 -54.33 -24.49 40.95
N ASP A 207 -53.37 -25.37 41.21
CA ASP A 207 -53.58 -26.59 42.01
C ASP A 207 -53.99 -26.26 43.46
N ALA A 208 -53.46 -25.17 44.04
CA ALA A 208 -53.83 -24.73 45.37
C ALA A 208 -55.25 -24.11 45.39
N GLU A 209 -55.59 -23.30 44.38
CA GLU A 209 -56.92 -22.68 44.24
C GLU A 209 -58.02 -23.73 44.03
N THR A 210 -57.76 -24.75 43.21
CA THR A 210 -58.71 -25.87 43.02
C THR A 210 -58.93 -26.65 44.31
N ARG A 211 -57.86 -26.99 45.04
CA ARG A 211 -57.96 -27.65 46.36
C ARG A 211 -58.68 -26.80 47.41
N LEU A 212 -58.44 -25.49 47.43
CA LEU A 212 -59.17 -24.58 48.32
C LEU A 212 -60.66 -24.60 47.99
N SER A 213 -61.01 -24.51 46.71
CA SER A 213 -62.41 -24.58 46.27
C SER A 213 -63.08 -25.91 46.66
N GLU A 214 -62.36 -27.04 46.52
CA GLU A 214 -62.85 -28.36 46.96
C GLU A 214 -63.06 -28.43 48.47
N LEU A 215 -62.12 -27.89 49.26
CA LEU A 215 -62.23 -27.85 50.72
C LEU A 215 -63.37 -26.93 51.19
N GLU A 216 -63.55 -25.77 50.54
CA GLU A 216 -64.67 -24.85 50.79
C GLU A 216 -66.01 -25.55 50.52
N HIS A 217 -66.13 -26.27 49.40
CA HIS A 217 -67.32 -27.06 49.08
C HIS A 217 -67.58 -28.18 50.11
N GLN A 218 -66.53 -28.89 50.54
CA GLN A 218 -66.67 -29.92 51.59
C GLN A 218 -67.14 -29.33 52.93
N LEU A 219 -66.71 -28.12 53.27
CA LEU A 219 -67.15 -27.43 54.47
C LEU A 219 -68.60 -26.97 54.37
N GLU A 220 -69.07 -26.47 53.22
CA GLU A 220 -70.49 -26.12 53.02
C GLU A 220 -71.41 -27.32 53.25
N TRP A 221 -71.11 -28.47 52.65
CA TRP A 221 -71.90 -29.70 52.82
C TRP A 221 -71.75 -30.33 54.21
N GLY A 222 -70.56 -30.20 54.81
CA GLY A 222 -70.30 -30.63 56.17
C GLY A 222 -71.11 -29.84 57.20
N VAL A 223 -71.35 -28.55 56.97
CA VAL A 223 -72.15 -27.70 57.86
C VAL A 223 -73.65 -28.00 57.72
N GLU A 224 -74.15 -28.28 56.52
CA GLU A 224 -75.55 -28.71 56.32
C GLU A 224 -75.85 -30.04 57.05
N GLY A 225 -74.95 -31.02 56.97
CA GLY A 225 -75.11 -32.31 57.67
C GLY A 225 -75.03 -32.24 59.20
N TRP A 226 -74.51 -31.14 59.75
CA TRP A 226 -74.49 -30.88 61.21
C TRP A 226 -75.69 -30.05 61.66
N SER A 227 -76.25 -29.20 60.78
CA SER A 227 -77.49 -28.47 61.07
C SER A 227 -78.72 -29.39 61.16
N ASP A 228 -78.70 -30.55 60.51
CA ASP A 228 -79.77 -31.56 60.60
C ASP A 228 -79.66 -32.48 61.85
N ARG A 229 -78.61 -32.33 62.66
CA ARG A 229 -78.36 -33.14 63.87
C ARG A 229 -78.40 -32.37 65.19
N LEU A 230 -78.73 -31.08 65.16
CA LEU A 230 -79.04 -30.25 66.33
C LEU A 230 -80.53 -29.94 66.36
#